data_AF-A0A6I3FBM9-F1
#
_entry.id   AF-A0A6I3FBM9-F1
#
_cell.length_a   1.000
_cell.length_b   1.000
_cell.length_c   1.000
_cell.angle_alpha   90.00
_cell.angle_beta   90.00
_cell.angle_gamma   90.00
#
_symmetry.space_group_name_H-M   'P 1'
#
loop_
_entity.id
_entity.type
_entity.pdbx_description
1 polymer ?
#
loop_
_entity_poly.entity_id
_entity_poly.type
_entity_poly.pdbx_seq_one_letter_code
_entity_poly.pdbx_strand_id
1 'polypeptide(L)'
;MIAPSTSFGATPEIPKGAFDATLLSYKALTPVMFGVSAGQPVADVSVILLPNGKLRAYVFAQNKGIEIAESADNGKTFTRVGNAFGGDKGNGQPRAVALS
;
A
#
# COMPACT_ATOMS: atom_id res chain seq x y z
N MET A 1 42.89 -16.35 7.91
CA MET A 1 42.18 -15.16 8.41
C MET A 1 41.68 -14.41 7.18
N ILE A 2 40.38 -14.44 6.88
CA ILE A 2 39.79 -13.80 5.68
C ILE A 2 39.14 -12.50 6.17
N ALA A 3 39.55 -11.36 5.61
CA ALA A 3 38.92 -10.08 5.92
C ALA A 3 37.54 -9.99 5.23
N PRO A 4 36.50 -9.41 5.88
CA PRO A 4 35.22 -9.23 5.23
C PRO A 4 35.31 -8.08 4.22
N SER A 5 34.90 -8.32 2.96
CA SER A 5 34.74 -7.29 1.95
C SER A 5 33.37 -6.63 2.11
N THR A 6 33.33 -5.39 2.59
CA THR A 6 32.14 -4.55 2.58
C THR A 6 32.03 -3.85 1.22
N SER A 7 31.37 -4.47 0.24
CA SER A 7 30.94 -3.72 -0.94
C SER A 7 29.70 -2.89 -0.58
N PHE A 8 29.87 -1.60 -0.31
CA PHE A 8 28.74 -0.68 -0.36
C PHE A 8 28.28 -0.61 -1.81
N GLY A 9 27.01 -0.97 -2.06
CA GLY A 9 26.40 -0.89 -3.38
C GLY A 9 26.56 0.50 -3.97
N ALA A 10 26.67 0.58 -5.30
CA ALA A 10 26.86 1.84 -6.00
C ALA A 10 25.82 2.88 -5.55
N THR A 11 26.27 4.10 -5.26
CA THR A 11 25.37 5.23 -5.00
C THR A 11 24.47 5.40 -6.23
N PRO A 12 23.14 5.39 -6.09
CA PRO A 12 22.26 5.56 -7.23
C PRO A 12 22.56 6.93 -7.88
N GLU A 13 22.90 6.91 -9.17
CA GLU A 13 23.06 8.13 -9.94
C GLU A 13 21.68 8.79 -10.10
N ILE A 14 21.52 9.98 -9.51
CA ILE A 14 20.33 10.78 -9.72
C ILE A 14 20.45 11.44 -11.10
N PRO A 15 19.51 11.20 -12.03
CA PRO A 15 19.55 11.80 -13.36
C PRO A 15 19.63 13.34 -13.26
N LYS A 16 20.58 13.93 -13.98
CA LYS A 16 20.73 15.39 -14.10
C LYS A 16 20.03 15.87 -15.37
N GLY A 17 19.08 16.80 -15.25
CA GLY A 17 18.38 17.41 -16.38
C GLY A 17 16.87 17.57 -16.14
N ALA A 18 16.16 18.10 -17.13
CA ALA A 18 14.71 18.06 -17.13
C ALA A 18 14.26 16.60 -17.16
N PHE A 19 13.37 16.22 -16.24
CA PHE A 19 12.78 14.90 -16.19
C PHE A 19 11.27 15.03 -16.43
N ASP A 20 10.73 14.13 -17.24
CA ASP A 20 9.28 13.99 -17.38
C ASP A 20 8.70 13.42 -16.08
N ALA A 21 8.21 14.31 -15.23
CA ALA A 21 7.42 13.92 -14.08
C ALA A 21 5.97 13.76 -14.52
N THR A 22 5.52 12.51 -14.70
CA THR A 22 4.08 12.25 -14.72
C THR A 22 3.59 12.32 -13.28
N LEU A 23 2.82 13.35 -12.93
CA LEU A 23 2.04 13.31 -11.72
C LEU A 23 1.02 12.17 -11.90
N LEU A 24 1.33 10.99 -11.39
CA LEU A 24 0.34 9.94 -11.24
C LEU A 24 -0.73 10.54 -10.33
N SER A 25 -1.88 10.90 -10.89
CA SER A 25 -3.03 11.32 -10.10
C SER A 25 -3.37 10.15 -9.17
N TYR A 26 -2.87 10.23 -7.94
CA TYR A 26 -2.87 9.14 -6.98
C TYR A 26 -4.28 8.99 -6.42
N LYS A 27 -5.09 8.13 -7.03
CA LYS A 27 -6.39 7.70 -6.49
C LYS A 27 -6.22 6.38 -5.72
N ALA A 28 -5.34 6.36 -4.75
CA ALA A 28 -5.15 5.18 -3.92
C ALA A 28 -5.70 5.45 -2.52
N LEU A 29 -6.60 4.56 -2.08
CA LEU A 29 -7.02 4.40 -0.70
C LEU A 29 -7.63 5.67 -0.08
N THR A 30 -8.50 6.36 -0.83
CA THR A 30 -9.19 7.56 -0.35
C THR A 30 -10.38 7.22 0.57
N PRO A 31 -10.83 8.15 1.43
CA PRO A 31 -12.06 7.95 2.23
C PRO A 31 -13.28 7.49 1.43
N VAL A 32 -13.55 8.15 0.29
CA VAL A 32 -14.71 7.82 -0.55
C VAL A 32 -14.67 6.40 -1.11
N MET A 33 -13.48 5.86 -1.38
CA MET A 33 -13.31 4.47 -1.85
C MET A 33 -13.87 3.44 -0.84
N PHE A 34 -13.81 3.77 0.45
CA PHE A 34 -14.24 2.91 1.54
C PHE A 34 -15.59 3.34 2.14
N GLY A 35 -16.27 4.32 1.54
CA GLY A 35 -17.50 4.88 2.10
C GLY A 35 -17.28 5.60 3.43
N VAL A 36 -16.07 6.13 3.65
CA VAL A 36 -15.71 6.96 4.79
C VAL A 36 -15.98 8.42 4.44
N SER A 37 -16.62 9.14 5.35
CA SER A 37 -16.92 10.56 5.19
C SER A 37 -15.65 11.40 5.03
N ALA A 38 -15.74 12.49 4.27
CA ALA A 38 -14.63 13.43 4.14
C ALA A 38 -14.19 13.95 5.52
N GLY A 39 -12.88 14.07 5.72
CA GLY A 39 -12.28 14.51 6.98
C GLY A 39 -12.13 13.41 8.04
N GLN A 40 -12.65 12.20 7.81
CA GLN A 40 -12.43 11.05 8.69
C GLN A 40 -11.25 10.21 8.21
N PRO A 41 -10.52 9.53 9.11
CA PRO A 41 -9.28 8.88 8.77
C PRO A 41 -9.48 7.63 7.91
N VAL A 42 -8.63 7.53 6.89
CA VAL A 42 -8.23 6.28 6.24
C VAL A 42 -6.72 6.23 6.36
N ALA A 43 -6.22 5.23 7.08
CA ALA A 43 -4.85 5.24 7.59
C ALA A 43 -4.28 3.83 7.73
N ASP A 44 -3.02 3.77 8.14
CA ASP A 44 -2.34 2.56 8.58
C ASP A 44 -2.41 1.42 7.57
N VAL A 45 -1.84 1.66 6.38
CA VAL A 45 -1.89 0.69 5.28
C VAL A 45 -0.81 -0.38 5.47
N SER A 46 -1.16 -1.65 5.24
CA SER A 46 -0.19 -2.69 4.88
C SER A 46 -0.54 -3.31 3.52
N VAL A 47 0.47 -3.65 2.73
CA VAL A 47 0.31 -4.19 1.38
C VAL A 47 1.12 -5.47 1.22
N ILE A 48 0.52 -6.50 0.62
CA ILE A 48 1.20 -7.73 0.22
C ILE A 48 1.02 -8.00 -1.28
N LEU A 49 1.99 -8.65 -1.90
CA LEU A 49 1.86 -9.21 -3.24
C LEU A 49 1.18 -10.58 -3.14
N LEU A 50 0.08 -10.77 -3.85
CA LEU A 50 -0.63 -12.04 -3.93
C LEU A 50 0.02 -12.94 -5.01
N PRO A 51 -0.17 -14.27 -4.93
CA PRO A 51 0.35 -15.22 -5.94
C PRO A 51 -0.15 -14.96 -7.37
N ASN A 52 -1.29 -14.29 -7.53
CA ASN A 52 -1.84 -13.91 -8.83
C ASN A 52 -1.26 -12.60 -9.39
N GLY A 53 -0.22 -12.04 -8.76
CA GLY A 53 0.46 -10.83 -9.18
C GLY A 53 -0.22 -9.51 -8.77
N LYS A 54 -1.38 -9.56 -8.11
CA LYS A 54 -2.04 -8.35 -7.60
C LYS A 54 -1.45 -7.91 -6.25
N LEU A 55 -1.41 -6.61 -6.01
CA LEU A 55 -1.20 -6.08 -4.68
C LEU A 55 -2.51 -6.08 -3.91
N ARG A 56 -2.50 -6.52 -2.65
CA ARG A 56 -3.63 -6.39 -1.72
C ARG A 56 -3.26 -5.49 -0.57
N ALA A 57 -3.99 -4.38 -0.44
CA ALA A 57 -3.90 -3.44 0.66
C ALA A 57 -4.94 -3.78 1.75
N TYR A 58 -4.51 -3.69 2.99
CA TYR A 58 -5.34 -3.71 4.20
C TYR A 58 -5.23 -2.34 4.84
N VAL A 59 -6.37 -1.70 5.08
CA VAL A 59 -6.43 -0.28 5.43
C VAL A 59 -7.38 -0.08 6.59
N PHE A 60 -6.95 0.64 7.62
CA PHE A 60 -7.89 1.12 8.63
C PHE A 60 -8.76 2.23 8.04
N ALA A 61 -10.07 2.05 8.11
CA ALA A 61 -11.06 2.99 7.61
C ALA A 61 -12.06 3.32 8.72
N GLN A 62 -12.18 4.60 9.07
CA GLN A 62 -13.00 5.04 10.21
C GLN A 62 -14.46 4.56 10.10
N ASN A 63 -14.95 3.93 11.16
CA ASN A 63 -16.30 3.34 11.26
C ASN A 63 -16.57 2.25 10.20
N LYS A 64 -15.51 1.69 9.62
CA LYS A 64 -15.54 0.57 8.67
C LYS A 64 -14.59 -0.55 9.10
N GLY A 65 -13.74 -0.38 10.11
CA GLY A 65 -12.73 -1.35 10.51
C GLY A 65 -11.61 -1.49 9.47
N ILE A 66 -11.17 -2.74 9.21
CA ILE A 66 -10.09 -3.01 8.24
C ILE A 66 -10.66 -3.37 6.87
N GLU A 67 -10.55 -2.43 5.94
CA GLU A 67 -10.99 -2.55 4.56
C GLU A 67 -9.89 -3.13 3.67
N ILE A 68 -10.30 -3.87 2.63
CA ILE A 68 -9.39 -4.53 1.68
C ILE A 68 -9.58 -3.90 0.30
N ALA A 69 -8.46 -3.53 -0.33
CA ALA A 69 -8.42 -3.11 -1.71
C ALA A 69 -7.34 -3.86 -2.50
N GLU A 70 -7.54 -4.03 -3.80
CA GLU A 70 -6.56 -4.65 -4.70
C GLU A 70 -6.15 -3.72 -5.82
N SER A 71 -4.89 -3.88 -6.25
CA SER A 71 -4.35 -3.25 -7.45
C SER A 71 -3.77 -4.30 -8.39
N ALA A 72 -4.14 -4.19 -9.67
CA ALA A 72 -3.57 -4.99 -10.76
C ALA A 72 -2.52 -4.20 -11.57
N ASP A 73 -2.35 -2.91 -11.29
CA ASP A 73 -1.52 -1.96 -12.03
C ASP A 73 -0.34 -1.44 -11.19
N ASN A 74 0.22 -2.33 -10.37
CA ASN A 74 1.38 -2.08 -9.50
C ASN A 74 1.19 -0.87 -8.57
N GLY A 75 0.01 -0.77 -7.95
CA GLY A 75 -0.31 0.22 -6.93
C GLY A 75 -0.78 1.58 -7.47
N LYS A 76 -0.94 1.73 -8.79
CA LYS A 76 -1.44 3.00 -9.37
C LYS A 76 -2.92 3.23 -9.05
N THR A 77 -3.73 2.17 -9.13
CA THR A 77 -5.17 2.20 -8.84
C THR A 77 -5.54 1.06 -7.91
N PHE A 78 -6.27 1.39 -6.85
CA PHE A 78 -6.85 0.40 -5.95
C PHE A 78 -8.36 0.34 -6.12
N THR A 79 -8.91 -0.87 -6.09
CA THR A 79 -10.36 -1.11 -6.05
C THR A 79 -10.69 -1.84 -4.77
N ARG A 80 -11.69 -1.35 -4.04
CA ARG A 80 -12.21 -2.03 -2.83
C ARG A 80 -12.73 -3.42 -3.21
N VAL A 81 -12.30 -4.44 -2.48
CA VAL A 81 -12.72 -5.84 -2.71
C VAL A 81 -13.37 -6.49 -1.50
N GLY A 82 -13.37 -5.84 -0.33
CA GLY A 82 -14.06 -6.36 0.84
C GLY A 82 -13.56 -5.77 2.15
N ASN A 83 -13.86 -6.47 3.24
CA ASN A 83 -13.47 -6.11 4.60
C ASN A 83 -12.88 -7.34 5.29
N ALA A 84 -11.75 -7.18 6.00
CA ALA A 84 -11.01 -8.30 6.58
C ALA A 84 -11.74 -9.01 7.73
N PHE A 85 -12.68 -8.32 8.39
CA PHE A 85 -13.40 -8.83 9.55
C PHE A 85 -14.92 -8.83 9.35
N GLY A 86 -15.40 -8.57 8.13
CA GLY A 86 -16.81 -8.56 7.77
C GLY A 86 -17.62 -7.38 8.35
N GLY A 87 -16.97 -6.24 8.62
CA GLY A 87 -17.65 -5.02 9.06
C GLY A 87 -16.73 -4.07 9.84
N ASP A 88 -17.33 -3.19 10.64
CA ASP A 88 -16.63 -2.25 11.53
C ASP A 88 -16.04 -2.98 12.75
N LYS A 89 -15.07 -3.84 12.45
CA LYS A 89 -14.37 -4.73 13.35
C LYS A 89 -12.89 -4.66 12.98
N GLY A 90 -12.03 -4.67 14.00
CA GLY A 90 -10.59 -4.47 13.83
C GLY A 90 -10.21 -3.00 13.96
N ASN A 91 -9.18 -2.75 14.78
CA ASN A 91 -8.70 -1.42 15.13
C ASN A 91 -7.18 -1.38 15.01
N GLY A 92 -6.64 -0.18 14.80
CA GLY A 92 -5.21 0.07 14.72
C GLY A 92 -4.59 -0.46 13.42
N GLN A 93 -3.25 -0.53 13.42
CA GLN A 93 -2.50 -0.81 12.20
C GLN A 93 -2.57 -2.28 11.77
N PRO A 94 -3.20 -2.62 10.63
CA PRO A 94 -3.12 -3.95 10.05
C PRO A 94 -1.67 -4.30 9.71
N ARG A 95 -1.25 -5.52 10.09
CA ARG A 95 0.08 -6.07 9.80
C ARG A 95 -0.08 -7.34 8.97
N ALA A 96 -0.23 -7.16 7.66
CA ALA A 96 -0.29 -8.28 6.73
C ALA A 96 1.11 -8.85 6.49
N VAL A 97 1.26 -10.17 6.65
CA VAL A 97 2.51 -10.91 6.41
C VAL A 97 2.19 -12.08 5.49
N ALA A 98 2.93 -12.20 4.38
CA ALA A 98 2.91 -13.40 3.56
C ALA A 98 3.81 -14.45 4.23
N LEU A 99 3.22 -15.59 4.60
CA LEU A 99 3.98 -16.73 5.12
C LEU A 99 4.38 -17.60 3.93
N SER A 100 5.67 -17.96 3.88
CA SER A 100 6.28 -18.86 2.90
C SER A 100 6.11 -20.32 3.30
#